data_AF-A0A961XN79-F1
#
_entry.id   AF-A0A961XN79-F1
#
_cell.length_a   1.000
_cell.length_b   1.000
_cell.length_c   1.000
_cell.angle_alpha   90.00
_cell.angle_beta   90.00
_cell.angle_gamma   90.00
#
_symmetry.space_group_name_H-M   'P 1'
#
loop_
_entity.id
_entity.type
_entity.pdbx_description
1 polymer ?
#
loop_
_entity_poly.entity_id
_entity_poly.type
_entity_poly.pdbx_seq_one_letter_code
_entity_poly.pdbx_strand_id
1 'polypeptide(L)'
;MSHCRTLLREADYDRFGSLSFLTADAADAAAALFALDVEISRVPFLVSEPAPGEIRLQWWREVIGGARESGGNPVAEALLRAISAHHWPLPTFDRYFDARVADLYHDPFPDRLSFEGHAGDTASA
;
A
#
# COMPACT_ATOMS: atom_id res chain seq x y z
N MET A 1 -4.07 1.15 20.64
CA MET A 1 -3.15 1.37 19.50
C MET A 1 -3.91 0.96 18.25
N SER A 2 -3.95 1.78 17.20
CA SER A 2 -4.70 1.47 15.97
C SER A 2 -4.14 0.21 15.28
N HIS A 3 -4.97 -0.52 14.55
CA HIS A 3 -4.57 -1.75 13.84
C HIS A 3 -3.35 -1.53 12.95
N CYS A 4 -3.33 -0.42 12.19
CA CYS A 4 -2.21 -0.04 11.33
C CYS A 4 -0.89 0.04 12.10
N ARG A 5 -0.88 0.68 13.27
CA ARG A 5 0.34 0.80 14.10
C ARG A 5 0.79 -0.55 14.66
N THR A 6 -0.13 -1.45 15.01
CA THR A 6 0.21 -2.82 15.43
C THR A 6 0.86 -3.60 14.29
N LEU A 7 0.27 -3.55 13.10
CA LEU A 7 0.82 -4.18 11.90
C LEU A 7 2.24 -3.68 11.59
N LEU A 8 2.45 -2.36 11.62
CA LEU A 8 3.78 -1.79 11.40
C LEU A 8 4.79 -2.22 12.44
N ARG A 9 4.42 -2.22 13.73
CA ARG A 9 5.34 -2.66 14.79
C ARG A 9 5.81 -4.11 14.58
N GLU A 10 4.99 -4.95 13.96
CA GLU A 10 5.29 -6.37 13.71
C GLU A 10 6.04 -6.59 12.38
N ALA A 11 5.75 -5.82 11.34
CA ALA A 11 6.23 -6.07 9.98
C ALA A 11 7.24 -5.03 9.45
N ASP A 12 7.25 -3.82 9.99
CA ASP A 12 8.09 -2.69 9.54
C ASP A 12 8.37 -1.74 10.72
N TYR A 13 9.29 -2.17 11.59
CA TYR A 13 9.60 -1.45 12.83
C TYR A 13 10.22 -0.07 12.57
N ASP A 14 10.97 0.08 11.48
CA ASP A 14 11.60 1.35 11.11
C ASP A 14 10.53 2.40 10.78
N ARG A 15 9.57 2.06 9.93
CA ARG A 15 8.43 2.96 9.64
C ARG A 15 7.50 3.13 10.84
N PHE A 16 7.38 2.13 11.73
CA PHE A 16 6.68 2.32 13.01
C PHE A 16 7.37 3.36 13.89
N GLY A 17 8.69 3.29 14.03
CA GLY A 17 9.50 4.21 14.81
C GLY A 17 9.44 5.63 14.27
N SER A 18 9.41 5.79 12.94
CA SER A 18 9.37 7.12 12.30
C SER A 18 8.08 7.90 12.61
N LEU A 19 6.98 7.22 12.96
CA LEU A 19 5.71 7.88 13.31
C LEU A 19 5.83 8.78 14.54
N SER A 20 6.82 8.55 15.41
CA SER A 20 7.04 9.37 16.62
C SER A 20 7.51 10.79 16.32
N PHE A 21 8.00 11.05 15.10
CA PHE A 21 8.44 12.38 14.65
C PHE A 21 7.33 13.19 13.99
N LEU A 22 6.13 12.62 13.84
CA LEU A 22 4.99 13.25 13.17
C LEU A 22 3.99 13.82 14.19
N THR A 23 3.17 14.78 13.76
CA THR A 23 1.98 15.20 14.53
C THR A 23 1.00 14.03 14.62
N ALA A 24 0.08 14.04 15.59
CA ALA A 24 -0.86 12.94 15.78
C ALA A 24 -1.67 12.62 14.51
N ASP A 25 -2.17 13.66 13.84
CA ASP A 25 -2.92 13.56 12.58
C ASP A 25 -2.07 12.96 11.44
N ALA A 26 -0.88 13.51 11.19
CA ALA A 26 0.03 13.00 10.17
C ALA A 26 0.54 11.59 10.49
N ALA A 27 0.73 11.25 11.76
CA ALA A 27 1.18 9.94 12.19
C ALA A 27 0.12 8.86 11.92
N ASP A 28 -1.16 9.16 12.09
CA ASP A 28 -2.22 8.19 11.81
C ASP A 28 -2.46 8.02 10.31
N ALA A 29 -2.37 9.10 9.53
CA ALA A 29 -2.41 9.04 8.06
C ALA A 29 -1.21 8.25 7.50
N ALA A 30 0.01 8.56 7.95
CA ALA A 30 1.22 7.83 7.55
C ALA A 30 1.15 6.35 7.97
N ALA A 31 0.62 6.05 9.16
CA ALA A 31 0.43 4.67 9.60
C ALA A 31 -0.50 3.89 8.65
N ALA A 32 -1.58 4.50 8.16
CA ALA A 32 -2.49 3.87 7.22
C ALA A 32 -1.82 3.61 5.85
N LEU A 33 -1.06 4.58 5.34
CA LEU A 33 -0.31 4.45 4.09
C LEU A 33 0.75 3.35 4.16
N PHE A 34 1.54 3.32 5.24
CA PHE A 34 2.55 2.28 5.42
C PHE A 34 1.94 0.91 5.68
N ALA A 35 0.80 0.84 6.37
CA ALA A 35 0.08 -0.42 6.57
C ALA A 35 -0.44 -1.00 5.24
N LEU A 36 -0.96 -0.15 4.33
CA LEU A 36 -1.28 -0.57 2.95
C LEU A 36 -0.03 -1.17 2.29
N ASP A 37 1.10 -0.47 2.34
CA ASP A 37 2.34 -0.93 1.71
C ASP A 37 2.79 -2.31 2.24
N VAL A 38 2.72 -2.52 3.55
CA VAL A 38 2.98 -3.83 4.17
C VAL A 38 2.02 -4.90 3.66
N GLU A 39 0.73 -4.60 3.53
CA GLU A 39 -0.24 -5.58 3.06
C GLU A 39 -0.04 -5.97 1.59
N ILE A 40 0.32 -5.01 0.74
CA ILE A 40 0.48 -5.22 -0.71
C ILE A 40 1.84 -5.85 -1.02
N SER A 41 2.93 -5.33 -0.45
CA SER A 41 4.28 -5.83 -0.68
C SER A 41 4.47 -7.30 -0.30
N ARG A 42 3.64 -7.79 0.63
CA ARG A 42 3.67 -9.19 1.08
C ARG A 42 2.92 -10.14 0.17
N VAL A 43 2.02 -9.66 -0.70
CA VAL A 43 1.16 -10.49 -1.53
C VAL A 43 1.94 -11.51 -2.38
N PRO A 44 3.03 -11.14 -3.09
CA PRO A 44 3.79 -12.09 -3.89
C PRO A 44 4.35 -13.28 -3.08
N PHE A 45 4.60 -13.09 -1.78
CA PHE A 45 5.12 -14.14 -0.89
C PHE A 45 4.01 -15.02 -0.27
N LEU A 46 2.74 -14.64 -0.43
CA LEU A 46 1.59 -15.33 0.16
C LEU A 46 0.80 -16.14 -0.86
N VAL A 47 1.02 -15.92 -2.15
CA VAL A 47 0.31 -16.57 -3.25
C VAL A 47 1.24 -17.46 -4.05
N SER A 48 0.74 -18.61 -4.50
CA SER A 48 1.52 -19.53 -5.35
C SER A 48 1.43 -19.22 -6.84
N GLU A 49 0.40 -18.46 -7.24
CA GLU A 49 0.13 -18.06 -8.62
C GLU A 49 -0.22 -16.56 -8.65
N PRO A 50 0.00 -15.84 -9.78
CA PRO A 50 -0.27 -14.40 -9.85
C PRO A 50 -1.75 -14.02 -9.66
N ALA A 51 -2.68 -14.82 -10.20
CA ALA A 51 -4.09 -14.46 -10.28
C ALA A 51 -4.76 -14.13 -8.92
N PRO A 52 -4.57 -14.91 -7.83
CA PRO A 52 -5.03 -14.52 -6.49
C PRO A 52 -4.48 -13.17 -6.01
N GLY A 53 -3.23 -12.84 -6.35
CA GLY A 53 -2.61 -11.57 -6.01
C GLY A 53 -3.28 -10.41 -6.74
N GLU A 54 -3.51 -10.55 -8.04
CA GLU A 54 -4.23 -9.55 -8.84
C GLU A 54 -5.64 -9.27 -8.32
N ILE A 55 -6.38 -10.31 -7.94
CA ILE A 55 -7.72 -10.14 -7.35
C ILE A 55 -7.65 -9.29 -6.07
N ARG A 56 -6.63 -9.51 -5.23
CA ARG A 56 -6.43 -8.72 -4.01
C ARG A 56 -6.06 -7.27 -4.32
N LEU A 57 -5.18 -7.02 -5.28
CA LEU A 57 -4.81 -5.65 -5.67
C LEU A 57 -5.98 -4.92 -6.35
N GLN A 58 -6.77 -5.63 -7.15
CA GLN A 58 -7.98 -5.10 -7.76
C GLN A 58 -9.04 -4.73 -6.72
N TRP A 59 -9.20 -5.57 -5.68
CA TRP A 59 -10.06 -5.23 -4.54
C TRP A 59 -9.64 -3.90 -3.90
N TRP A 60 -8.33 -3.66 -3.73
CA TRP A 60 -7.82 -2.41 -3.18
C TRP A 60 -8.11 -1.21 -4.08
N ARG A 61 -7.93 -1.35 -5.41
CA ARG A 61 -8.32 -0.32 -6.38
C ARG A 61 -9.80 0.02 -6.28
N GLU A 62 -10.66 -0.98 -6.22
CA GLU A 62 -12.11 -0.78 -6.11
C GLU A 62 -12.50 -0.06 -4.81
N VAL A 63 -11.85 -0.42 -3.69
CA VAL A 63 -12.11 0.21 -2.40
C VAL A 63 -11.65 1.66 -2.38
N ILE A 64 -10.42 1.94 -2.83
CA ILE A 64 -9.86 3.30 -2.88
C ILE A 64 -10.61 4.18 -3.91
N GLY A 65 -11.00 3.59 -5.04
CA GLY A 65 -11.80 4.26 -6.07
C GLY A 65 -13.29 4.42 -5.73
N GLY A 66 -13.75 3.90 -4.59
CA GLY A 66 -15.13 4.01 -4.13
C GLY A 66 -16.14 3.12 -4.88
N ALA A 67 -15.66 2.21 -5.72
CA ALA A 67 -16.49 1.21 -6.39
C ALA A 67 -16.90 0.06 -5.44
N ARG A 68 -16.23 -0.06 -4.29
CA ARG A 68 -16.47 -1.08 -3.27
C ARG A 68 -16.31 -0.52 -1.86
N GLU A 69 -17.09 -1.04 -0.92
CA GLU A 69 -16.93 -0.73 0.49
C GLU A 69 -15.69 -1.40 1.09
N SER A 70 -15.10 -0.80 2.13
CA SER A 70 -13.94 -1.38 2.83
C SER A 70 -14.20 -2.76 3.46
N GLY A 71 -15.46 -3.14 3.62
CA GLY A 71 -15.87 -4.43 4.17
C GLY A 71 -15.38 -4.66 5.60
N GLY A 72 -15.16 -3.60 6.37
CA GLY A 72 -14.62 -3.66 7.74
C GLY A 72 -13.11 -3.90 7.80
N ASN A 73 -12.38 -3.83 6.68
CA ASN A 73 -10.91 -3.89 6.73
C ASN A 73 -10.39 -2.63 7.45
N PRO A 74 -9.70 -2.77 8.60
CA PRO A 74 -9.28 -1.63 9.42
C PRO A 74 -8.19 -0.76 8.77
N VAL A 75 -7.37 -1.34 7.89
CA VAL A 75 -6.37 -0.58 7.11
C VAL A 75 -7.07 0.24 6.04
N ALA A 76 -7.99 -0.38 5.29
CA ALA A 76 -8.76 0.32 4.26
C ALA A 76 -9.58 1.48 4.82
N GLU A 77 -10.25 1.27 5.96
CA GLU A 77 -11.00 2.35 6.63
C GLU A 77 -10.11 3.51 7.07
N ALA A 78 -8.92 3.21 7.62
CA ALA A 78 -7.97 4.24 8.01
C ALA A 78 -7.42 5.00 6.80
N LEU A 79 -7.14 4.28 5.71
CA LEU A 79 -6.65 4.84 4.47
C LEU A 79 -7.69 5.75 3.80
N LEU A 80 -8.95 5.31 3.70
CA LEU A 80 -10.03 6.13 3.15
C LEU A 80 -10.26 7.42 3.94
N ARG A 81 -10.15 7.36 5.28
CA ARG A 81 -10.18 8.56 6.12
C ARG A 81 -9.00 9.50 5.81
N ALA A 82 -7.79 8.96 5.68
CA ALA A 82 -6.59 9.75 5.36
C ALA A 82 -6.67 10.39 3.96
N ILE A 83 -7.10 9.63 2.95
CA ILE A 83 -7.31 10.13 1.57
C ILE A 83 -8.31 11.28 1.58
N SER A 84 -9.42 11.14 2.29
CA SER A 84 -10.45 12.20 2.39
C SER A 84 -9.93 13.44 3.12
N ALA A 85 -9.23 13.28 4.24
CA ALA A 85 -8.70 14.38 5.03
C ALA A 85 -7.60 15.18 4.30
N HIS A 86 -6.72 14.48 3.58
CA HIS A 86 -5.54 15.08 2.94
C HIS A 86 -5.67 15.27 1.43
N HIS A 87 -6.80 14.87 0.83
CA HIS A 87 -7.07 14.97 -0.60
C HIS A 87 -5.97 14.32 -1.47
N TRP A 88 -5.51 13.14 -1.05
CA TRP A 88 -4.44 12.45 -1.76
C TRP A 88 -4.86 12.02 -3.17
N PRO A 89 -3.96 12.14 -4.16
CA PRO A 89 -4.28 11.83 -5.55
C PRO A 89 -4.49 10.32 -5.76
N LEU A 90 -5.73 9.92 -6.09
CA LEU A 90 -6.05 8.53 -6.42
C LEU A 90 -5.19 7.93 -7.55
N PRO A 91 -4.84 8.66 -8.62
CA PRO A 91 -3.99 8.11 -9.69
C PRO A 91 -2.61 7.66 -9.22
N THR A 92 -2.10 8.19 -8.10
CA THR A 92 -0.85 7.70 -7.50
C THR A 92 -0.99 6.28 -6.98
N PHE A 93 -2.13 5.94 -6.37
CA PHE A 93 -2.39 4.58 -5.90
C PHE A 93 -2.54 3.60 -7.07
N ASP A 94 -3.16 4.02 -8.18
CA ASP A 94 -3.28 3.18 -9.37
C ASP A 94 -1.91 2.79 -9.92
N ARG A 95 -0.98 3.76 -10.06
CA ARG A 95 0.41 3.48 -10.46
C ARG A 95 1.12 2.54 -9.49
N TYR A 96 0.95 2.78 -8.19
CA TYR A 96 1.50 1.90 -7.16
C TYR A 96 0.99 0.47 -7.33
N PHE A 97 -0.33 0.27 -7.52
CA PHE A 97 -0.89 -1.06 -7.74
C PHE A 97 -0.43 -1.69 -9.05
N ASP A 98 -0.28 -0.94 -10.13
CA ASP A 98 0.26 -1.45 -11.40
C ASP A 98 1.69 -1.98 -11.20
N ALA A 99 2.54 -1.22 -10.51
CA ALA A 99 3.89 -1.66 -10.19
C ALA A 99 3.91 -2.92 -9.30
N ARG A 100 2.99 -3.01 -8.34
CA ARG A 100 2.86 -4.19 -7.46
C ARG A 100 2.24 -5.42 -8.12
N VAL A 101 1.45 -5.24 -9.18
CA VAL A 101 1.03 -6.36 -10.04
C VAL A 101 2.24 -6.95 -10.74
N ALA A 102 3.16 -6.13 -11.25
CA ALA A 102 4.37 -6.62 -11.91
C ALA A 102 5.23 -7.51 -10.98
N ASP A 103 5.28 -7.21 -9.68
CA ASP A 103 5.98 -8.04 -8.69
C ASP A 103 5.46 -9.49 -8.62
N LEU A 104 4.19 -9.74 -8.97
CA LEU A 104 3.57 -11.07 -8.92
C LEU A 104 4.12 -12.01 -10.00
N TYR A 105 4.66 -11.46 -11.08
CA TYR A 105 5.13 -12.22 -12.23
C TYR A 105 6.62 -12.59 -12.14
N HIS A 106 7.37 -11.92 -11.25
CA HIS A 106 8.81 -12.15 -11.02
C HIS A 106 9.68 -12.03 -12.30
N ASP A 107 9.22 -11.30 -13.30
CA ASP A 107 9.98 -11.04 -14.51
C ASP A 107 11.19 -10.14 -14.20
N PRO A 108 12.38 -10.46 -14.74
CA PRO A 108 13.54 -9.61 -14.54
C PRO A 108 13.37 -8.28 -15.28
N PHE A 109 13.86 -7.19 -14.66
CA PHE A 109 13.90 -5.90 -15.35
C PHE A 109 14.85 -5.96 -16.55
N PRO A 110 14.44 -5.49 -17.73
CA PRO A 110 15.27 -5.55 -18.95
C PRO A 110 16.44 -4.57 -18.91
N ASP A 111 16.30 -3.46 -18.18
CA ASP A 111 17.32 -2.43 -18.04
C ASP A 111 17.15 -1.62 -16.74
N ARG A 112 18.13 -0.76 -16.47
CA ARG A 112 18.15 0.12 -15.29
C ARG A 112 16.99 1.12 -15.26
N LEU A 113 16.59 1.65 -16.41
CA LEU A 113 15.51 2.64 -16.47
C LEU A 113 14.17 2.02 -16.04
N SER A 114 13.93 0.78 -16.46
CA SER A 114 12.76 -0.01 -16.07
C SER A 114 12.74 -0.29 -14.57
N PHE A 115 13.90 -0.64 -13.99
CA PHE A 115 14.05 -0.80 -12.55
C PHE A 115 13.80 0.51 -11.78
N GLU A 116 14.38 1.62 -12.23
CA GLU A 116 14.19 2.93 -11.59
C GLU A 116 12.74 3.41 -11.67
N GLY A 117 12.05 3.16 -12.79
CA GLY A 117 10.63 3.45 -12.93
C GLY A 117 9.79 2.68 -11.91
N HIS A 118 10.01 1.37 -11.81
CA HIS A 118 9.34 0.53 -10.81
C HIS A 118 9.66 0.97 -9.37
N ALA A 119 10.92 1.29 -9.07
CA ALA A 119 11.31 1.79 -7.75
C ALA A 119 10.65 3.15 -7.43
N GLY A 120 10.49 4.02 -8.43
CA GLY A 120 9.75 5.27 -8.31
C GLY A 120 8.29 5.02 -7.93
N ASP A 121 7.61 4.13 -8.65
CA ASP A 121 6.19 3.82 -8.43
C ASP A 121 5.92 3.06 -7.12
N THR A 122 6.90 2.33 -6.56
CA THR A 122 6.72 1.54 -5.33
C THR A 122 7.27 2.18 -4.06
N ALA A 123 8.22 3.11 -4.16
CA ALA A 123 8.91 3.70 -3.00
C ALA A 123 8.90 5.24 -2.95
N SER A 124 8.53 5.93 -4.03
CA SER A 124 8.53 7.41 -4.11
C SER A 124 7.17 8.03 -4.49
N ALA A 125 6.19 7.21 -4.89
CA ALA A 125 4.91 7.64 -5.45
C ALA A 125 4.05 8.46 -4.48
#